data_AF-A0A4P7RUI8-F1
#
_entry.id   AF-A0A4P7RUI8-F1
#
_cell.length_a   1.000
_cell.length_b   1.000
_cell.length_c   1.000
_cell.angle_alpha   90.00
_cell.angle_beta   90.00
_cell.angle_gamma   90.00
#
_symmetry.space_group_name_H-M   'P 1'
#
loop_
_entity.id
_entity.type
_entity.pdbx_description
1 polymer ?
#
loop_
_entity_poly.entity_id
_entity_poly.type
_entity_poly.pdbx_seq_one_letter_code
_entity_poly.pdbx_strand_id
1 'polypeptide(L)' 'MEDLDLSRSEIVFIEPLTVRIPTAVELTGLSRSRIYELIVSGDLEVVKVGRSTLVLYTSLKALVGR' A
#
# COMPACT_ATOMS: atom_id res chain seq x y z
N MET A 1 35.38 9.16 28.75
CA MET A 1 34.69 7.90 29.04
C MET A 1 33.60 7.81 28.01
N GLU A 2 33.81 6.95 27.02
CA GLU A 2 32.90 6.72 25.90
C GLU A 2 31.63 6.09 26.44
N ASP A 3 30.53 6.84 26.47
CA ASP A 3 29.20 6.25 26.57
C ASP A 3 28.75 5.93 25.15
N LEU A 4 29.14 4.72 24.74
CA LEU A 4 28.76 4.05 23.53
C LEU A 4 27.31 3.55 23.68
N ASP A 5 26.31 4.39 23.37
CA ASP A 5 24.90 3.95 23.30
C ASP A 5 24.64 3.16 22.01
N LEU A 6 25.26 1.99 21.91
CA LEU A 6 24.90 0.94 20.97
C LEU A 6 23.70 0.17 21.53
N SER A 7 22.48 0.57 21.17
CA SER A 7 21.42 -0.34 20.65
C SER A 7 20.02 0.29 20.67
N ARG A 8 19.85 1.49 20.11
CA ARG A 8 18.52 1.83 19.60
C ARG A 8 18.34 1.08 18.30
N SER A 9 17.85 -0.16 18.39
CA SER A 9 17.34 -0.87 17.22
C SER A 9 16.21 0.00 16.67
N GLU A 10 16.50 0.82 15.66
CA GLU A 10 15.48 1.63 15.01
C GLU A 10 14.47 0.68 14.37
N ILE A 11 13.23 0.71 14.84
CA ILE A 11 12.14 -0.01 14.21
C ILE A 11 11.82 0.75 12.92
N VAL A 12 12.31 0.24 11.80
CA VAL A 12 12.00 0.77 10.47
C VAL A 12 10.66 0.20 10.03
N PHE A 13 9.63 1.05 9.96
CA PHE A 13 8.37 0.70 9.33
C PHE A 13 8.48 0.90 7.82
N ILE A 14 8.41 -0.21 7.07
CA ILE A 14 8.47 -0.19 5.61
C ILE A 14 7.03 -0.20 5.08
N GLU A 15 6.63 0.90 4.45
CA GLU A 15 5.39 0.93 3.69
C GLU A 15 5.52 0.11 2.40
N PRO A 16 4.48 -0.63 1.99
CA PRO A 16 4.49 -1.30 0.69
C PRO A 16 4.54 -0.29 -0.45
N LEU A 17 5.27 -0.59 -1.51
CA LEU A 17 5.15 0.16 -2.78
C LEU A 17 3.81 -0.14 -3.45
N THR A 18 3.43 -1.42 -3.42
CA THR A 18 2.20 -1.93 -4.01
C THR A 18 1.61 -3.04 -3.16
N VAL A 19 0.31 -3.28 -3.31
CA VAL A 19 -0.39 -4.39 -2.67
C VAL A 19 -1.24 -5.15 -3.69
N ARG A 20 -1.59 -6.40 -3.39
CA ARG A 20 -2.54 -7.16 -4.23
C ARG A 20 -3.98 -6.72 -3.96
N ILE A 21 -4.89 -7.01 -4.89
CA ILE A 21 -6.32 -6.69 -4.76
C ILE A 21 -6.93 -7.18 -3.43
N PRO A 22 -6.68 -8.42 -2.93
CA PRO A 22 -7.21 -8.83 -1.63
C PRO A 22 -6.72 -7.95 -0.47
N THR A 23 -5.44 -7.59 -0.47
CA THR A 23 -4.86 -6.70 0.55
C THR A 23 -5.43 -5.29 0.44
N ALA A 24 -5.67 -4.76 -0.77
CA ALA A 24 -6.34 -3.47 -0.94
C ALA A 24 -7.76 -3.48 -0.35
N VAL A 25 -8.50 -4.59 -0.51
CA VAL A 25 -9.81 -4.79 0.12
C VAL A 25 -9.70 -4.78 1.64
N GLU A 26 -8.74 -5.51 2.21
CA GLU A 26 -8.52 -5.55 3.66
C GLU A 26 -8.16 -4.18 4.23
N LEU A 27 -7.29 -3.43 3.54
CA LEU A 27 -6.82 -2.12 3.98
C LEU A 27 -7.90 -1.03 3.92
N THR A 28 -8.79 -1.10 2.93
CA THR A 28 -9.80 -0.04 2.68
C THR A 28 -11.18 -0.39 3.22
N GLY A 29 -11.46 -1.66 3.50
CA GLY A 29 -12.81 -2.16 3.82
C GLY A 29 -13.78 -2.14 2.64
N LEU A 30 -13.32 -1.81 1.43
CA LEU A 30 -14.15 -1.76 0.23
C LEU A 30 -14.29 -3.14 -0.40
N SER A 31 -15.43 -3.41 -1.03
CA SER A 31 -15.63 -4.66 -1.77
C SER A 31 -14.67 -4.77 -2.96
N ARG A 32 -14.43 -6.00 -3.43
CA ARG A 32 -13.62 -6.24 -4.65
C ARG A 32 -14.19 -5.54 -5.87
N SER A 33 -15.51 -5.51 -6.02
CA SER A 33 -16.16 -4.82 -7.15
C SER A 33 -15.86 -3.33 -7.09
N ARG A 34 -15.94 -2.72 -5.90
CA ARG A 34 -15.65 -1.30 -5.72
C ARG A 34 -14.18 -0.97 -6.00
N ILE A 35 -13.25 -1.84 -5.60
CA ILE A 35 -11.84 -1.70 -5.96
C ILE A 35 -11.66 -1.70 -7.48
N TYR A 36 -12.29 -2.62 -8.21
CA TYR A 36 -12.19 -2.63 -9.67
C TYR A 36 -12.84 -1.42 -10.33
N GLU A 37 -13.99 -0.94 -9.83
CA GLU A 37 -14.60 0.31 -10.30
C GLU A 37 -13.65 1.49 -10.16
N LEU A 38 -12.99 1.62 -9.00
CA LEU A 38 -12.02 2.69 -8.74
C LEU A 38 -10.76 2.57 -9.63
N ILE A 39 -10.35 1.35 -9.97
CA ILE A 39 -9.26 1.14 -10.93
C ILE A 39 -9.71 1.59 -12.34
N VAL A 40 -10.95 1.30 -12.72
CA VAL A 40 -11.50 1.69 -14.02
C VAL A 40 -11.74 3.20 -14.10
N SER A 41 -12.18 3.85 -13.02
CA SER A 41 -12.34 5.31 -12.96
C SER A 41 -11.02 6.07 -12.92
N GLY A 42 -9.93 5.39 -12.56
CA GLY A 42 -8.60 5.98 -12.39
C GLY A 42 -8.33 6.52 -10.98
N ASP A 43 -9.28 6.38 -10.05
CA ASP A 43 -9.11 6.77 -8.64
C ASP A 43 -8.13 5.85 -7.89
N LEU A 44 -7.93 4.61 -8.39
CA LEU A 44 -6.87 3.73 -7.93
C LEU A 44 -5.91 3.37 -9.07
N GLU A 45 -4.62 3.59 -8.83
CA GLU A 45 -3.57 3.27 -9.78
C GLU A 45 -3.10 1.83 -9.62
N VAL A 46 -2.84 1.17 -10.76
CA VAL A 46 -2.34 -0.20 -10.79
C VAL A 46 -1.17 -0.36 -11.76
N VAL A 47 -0.25 -1.25 -11.40
CA VAL A 47 0.80 -1.74 -12.29
C VAL A 47 0.62 -3.24 -12.55
N LYS A 48 0.87 -3.65 -13.79
CA LYS A 48 0.88 -5.07 -14.18
C LYS A 48 2.31 -5.59 -14.15
N VAL A 49 2.54 -6.69 -13.43
CA VAL A 49 3.81 -7.42 -13.44
C VAL A 49 3.52 -8.87 -13.80
N GLY A 50 3.77 -9.22 -15.07
CA GLY A 50 3.32 -10.48 -15.65
C GLY A 50 1.81 -10.63 -15.55
N ARG A 51 1.35 -11.68 -14.86
CA ARG A 51 -0.09 -11.95 -14.64
C ARG A 51 -0.67 -11.24 -13.42
N SER A 52 0.17 -10.59 -12.61
CA SER A 52 -0.25 -9.94 -11.38
C SER A 52 -0.72 -8.51 -11.63
N THR A 53 -1.77 -8.11 -10.92
CA THR A 53 -2.22 -6.70 -10.83
C THR A 53 -1.90 -6.22 -9.43
N LEU A 54 -1.11 -5.14 -9.35
CA LEU A 54 -0.62 -4.58 -8.11
C LEU A 54 -1.16 -3.16 -7.99
N VAL A 55 -1.89 -2.87 -6.91
CA VAL A 55 -2.42 -1.54 -6.61
C VAL A 55 -1.33 -0.72 -5.97
N LEU A 56 -1.10 0.51 -6.45
CA LEU A 56 -0.16 1.41 -5.82
C LEU A 56 -0.65 1.77 -4.41
N TYR A 57 0.21 1.59 -3.42
CA TYR A 57 -0.16 1.89 -2.05
C TYR A 57 -0.41 3.39 -1.86
N THR A 58 0.31 4.23 -2.61
CA THR A 58 0.14 5.68 -2.63
C THR A 58 -1.26 6.12 -3.10
N SER A 59 -1.81 5.51 -4.15
CA SER A 59 -3.17 5.85 -4.61
C SER A 59 -4.24 5.40 -3.61
N LEU A 60 -4.01 4.30 -2.87
CA LEU A 60 -4.90 3.91 -1.77
C LEU A 60 -4.90 4.94 -0.64
N LYS A 61 -3.73 5.50 -0.29
CA LYS A 61 -3.63 6.56 0.72
C LYS A 61 -4.32 7.85 0.25
N ALA A 62 -4.07 8.25 -1.00
CA ALA A 62 -4.70 9.41 -1.61
C ALA A 62 -6.24 9.31 -1.62
N LEU A 63 -6.79 8.12 -1.93
CA LEU A 63 -8.23 7.86 -1.93
C LEU A 63 -8.88 8.14 -0.56
N VAL A 64 -8.21 7.80 0.54
CA VAL A 64 -8.75 7.94 1.90
C VAL A 64 -8.34 9.25 2.59
N GLY A 65 -7.60 10.13 1.90
CA GLY A 65 -7.21 11.45 2.39
C GLY A 65 -6.09 11.46 3.43
N ARG A 66 -5.08 10.60 3.29
CA ARG A 66 -3.87 10.61 4.13
C ARG A 66 -2.58 10.74 3.33
#